data_AF-A0A2N2CL06-F1
#
_entry.id   AF-A0A2N2CL06-F1
#
_cell.length_a   1.000
_cell.length_b   1.000
_cell.length_c   1.000
_cell.angle_alpha   90.00
_cell.angle_beta   90.00
_cell.angle_gamma   90.00
#
_symmetry.space_group_name_H-M   'P 1'
#
loop_
_entity.id
_entity.type
_entity.pdbx_description
1 polymer ?
#
loop_
_entity_poly.entity_id
_entity_poly.type
_entity_poly.pdbx_seq_one_letter_code
_entity_poly.pdbx_strand_id
1 'polypeptide(L)' 'HQLASVMQTGGRDGMKTLNADLAMLVRDQKITYDVGLEWASDKQEFNQYFGR' A
#
# COMPACT_ATOMS: atom_id res chain seq x y z
N HIS A 1 -21.94 16.45 -27.45
CA HIS A 1 -21.47 16.65 -26.05
C HIS A 1 -20.97 15.33 -25.49
N GLN A 2 -19.71 14.98 -25.74
CA GLN A 2 -19.05 13.81 -25.14
C GLN A 2 -17.99 14.32 -24.18
N LEU A 3 -18.30 14.29 -22.89
CA LEU A 3 -17.38 14.63 -21.80
C LEU A 3 -17.43 13.54 -20.72
N ALA A 4 -17.50 12.28 -21.13
CA ALA A 4 -17.47 11.12 -20.25
C ALA A 4 -16.07 10.52 -20.07
N SER A 5 -15.03 11.06 -20.74
CA SER A 5 -13.70 10.44 -20.80
C SER A 5 -12.64 11.06 -19.89
N VAL A 6 -12.98 12.05 -19.05
CA VAL A 6 -11.99 12.72 -18.19
C VAL A 6 -12.03 12.29 -16.71
N MET A 7 -12.98 11.44 -16.30
CA MET A 7 -13.13 11.03 -14.89
C MET A 7 -12.62 9.62 -14.59
N GLN A 8 -11.89 8.97 -15.50
CA GLN A 8 -11.33 7.62 -15.27
C GLN A 8 -9.83 7.64 -14.92
N THR A 9 -9.27 8.83 -14.70
CA THR A 9 -7.85 9.04 -14.34
C THR A 9 -7.65 9.58 -12.93
N GLY A 10 -8.72 9.86 -12.17
CA GLY A 10 -8.64 10.44 -10.83
C GLY A 10 -8.29 9.46 -9.69
N GLY A 11 -8.15 8.17 -9.96
CA GLY A 11 -7.84 7.15 -8.96
C GLY A 11 -6.36 6.77 -8.85
N ARG A 12 -5.45 7.45 -9.57
CA ARG A 12 -4.06 7.01 -9.75
C ARG A 12 -3.06 7.42 -8.67
N ASP A 13 -3.40 8.32 -7.74
CA ASP A 13 -2.37 8.94 -6.88
C ASP A 13 -2.59 8.88 -5.35
N GLY A 14 -3.74 8.45 -4.84
CA GLY A 14 -4.08 8.79 -3.45
C GLY A 14 -4.12 7.66 -2.43
N MET A 15 -4.62 6.48 -2.81
CA MET A 15 -5.02 5.47 -1.84
C MET A 15 -3.96 4.38 -1.73
N LYS A 16 -2.92 4.66 -0.94
CA LYS A 16 -2.05 3.60 -0.42
C LYS A 16 -2.80 2.89 0.71
N THR A 17 -2.82 1.57 0.69
CA THR A 17 -3.33 0.79 1.82
C THR A 17 -2.35 0.94 3.00
N LEU A 18 -2.84 0.80 4.23
CA LEU A 18 -1.96 0.79 5.41
C LEU A 18 -0.80 -0.20 5.23
N ASN A 19 -1.09 -1.37 4.67
CA ASN A 19 -0.10 -2.41 4.40
C ASN A 19 0.99 -1.95 3.42
N ALA A 20 0.63 -1.18 2.39
CA ALA A 20 1.59 -0.61 1.44
C ALA A 20 2.52 0.43 2.12
N ASP A 21 1.97 1.30 2.98
CA ASP A 21 2.78 2.28 3.73
C ASP A 21 3.69 1.60 4.76
N LEU A 22 3.19 0.58 5.49
CA LEU A 22 4.01 -0.20 6.40
C LEU A 22 5.14 -0.94 5.66
N ALA A 23 4.84 -1.51 4.48
CA ALA A 23 5.87 -2.16 3.67
C ALA A 23 6.93 -1.18 3.19
N MET A 24 6.54 0.07 2.84
CA MET A 24 7.48 1.15 2.56
C MET A 24 8.37 1.47 3.77
N LEU A 25 7.79 1.63 4.97
CA LEU A 25 8.55 1.95 6.18
C LEU A 25 9.58 0.87 6.53
N VAL A 26 9.26 -0.41 6.29
CA VAL A 26 10.22 -1.52 6.46
C VAL A 26 11.33 -1.45 5.42
N ARG A 27 11.00 -1.19 4.16
CA ARG A 27 12.00 -1.08 3.05
C ARG A 27 12.95 0.10 3.25
N ASP A 28 12.45 1.21 3.75
CA ASP A 28 13.24 2.39 4.15
C ASP A 28 13.97 2.23 5.50
N GLN A 29 13.90 1.05 6.11
CA GLN A 29 14.51 0.72 7.40
C GLN A 29 14.08 1.66 8.55
N LYS A 30 12.88 2.25 8.46
CA LYS A 30 12.30 3.09 9.53
C LYS A 30 11.69 2.24 10.65
N ILE A 31 11.20 1.05 10.31
CA ILE A 31 10.69 0.04 11.25
C ILE A 31 11.21 -1.34 10.85
N THR A 32 11.18 -2.30 11.77
CA THR A 32 11.49 -3.70 11.46
C THR A 32 10.30 -4.39 10.80
N TYR A 33 10.57 -5.51 10.10
CA TYR A 33 9.52 -6.34 9.50
C TYR A 33 8.49 -6.80 10.55
N ASP A 34 8.95 -7.22 11.74
CA ASP A 34 8.07 -7.68 12.81
C ASP A 34 7.11 -6.58 13.28
N VAL A 35 7.60 -5.34 13.39
CA VAL A 35 6.75 -4.18 13.70
C VAL A 35 5.76 -3.93 12.56
N GLY A 36 6.19 -3.99 11.29
CA GLY A 36 5.26 -3.86 10.17
C GLY A 36 4.16 -4.93 10.17
N LEU A 37 4.52 -6.17 10.46
CA LEU A 37 3.60 -7.31 10.50
C LEU A 37 2.62 -7.26 11.69
N GLU A 38 3.07 -6.76 12.84
CA GLU A 38 2.22 -6.57 14.02
C GLU A 38 1.10 -5.57 13.76
N TRP A 39 1.40 -4.49 13.03
CA TRP A 39 0.48 -3.37 12.77
C TRP A 39 -0.27 -3.47 11.43
N ALA A 40 0.03 -4.49 10.62
CA ALA A 40 -0.64 -4.72 9.35
C ALA A 40 -2.14 -5.01 9.56
N SER A 41 -3.00 -4.39 8.74
CA SER A 41 -4.44 -4.67 8.75
C SER A 41 -4.75 -6.07 8.22
N ASP A 42 -3.94 -6.54 7.27
CA ASP A 42 -3.98 -7.90 6.76
C ASP A 42 -2.55 -8.42 6.64
N LYS A 43 -2.21 -9.42 7.46
CA LYS A 43 -0.87 -10.00 7.53
C LYS A 43 -0.49 -10.77 6.27
N GLN A 44 -1.47 -11.40 5.60
CA GLN A 44 -1.22 -12.12 4.36
C GLN A 44 -0.97 -11.15 3.21
N GLU A 45 -1.75 -10.08 3.09
CA GLU A 45 -1.48 -9.02 2.11
C GLU A 45 -0.12 -8.37 2.38
N PHE A 46 0.20 -8.04 3.63
CA PHE A 46 1.49 -7.48 3.99
C PHE A 46 2.67 -8.38 3.58
N ASN A 47 2.56 -9.70 3.77
CA ASN A 47 3.58 -10.67 3.37
C ASN A 47 3.83 -10.74 1.86
N GLN A 48 2.80 -10.47 1.03
CA GLN A 48 2.95 -10.43 -0.42
C GLN A 48 3.94 -9.34 -0.86
N TYR A 49 4.08 -8.23 -0.12
CA TYR A 49 5.09 -7.19 -0.40
C TYR A 49 6.53 -7.65 -0.18
N PHE A 50 6.75 -8.79 0.50
CA PHE A 50 8.06 -9.38 0.78
C PHE A 50 8.26 -10.75 0.12
N GLY A 51 7.32 -11.20 -0.72
CA GLY A 51 7.38 -12.50 -1.39
C GLY A 51 7.30 -13.68 -0.43
N ARG A 52 6.53 -13.54 0.65
CA ARG A 52 6.31 -14.57 1.69
C ARG A 52 4.85 -15.01 1.73
#